data_AF-A0A7X6NTQ0-F1
#
_entry.id   AF-A0A7X6NTQ0-F1
#
_cell.length_a   1.000
_cell.length_b   1.000
_cell.length_c   1.000
_cell.angle_alpha   90.00
_cell.angle_beta   90.00
_cell.angle_gamma   90.00
#
_symmetry.space_group_name_H-M   'P 1'
#
loop_
_entity.id
_entity.type
_entity.pdbx_description
1 polymer ?
#
loop_
_entity_poly.entity_id
_entity_poly.type
_entity_poly.pdbx_seq_one_letter_code
_entity_poly.pdbx_strand_id
1 'polypeptide(L)' 'MPANTAELLDLLDLTGFGDRSFLGRHPRTKMQRTYGGQVLAQALTAAYETVARDRVAHSLHAYFLRPGAADADMRFNVQE' A
#
# COMPACT_ATOMS: atom_id res chain seq x y z
N MET A 1 -8.71 10.01 4.33
CA MET A 1 -8.18 10.84 3.24
C MET A 1 -7.06 11.67 3.83
N PRO A 2 -5.81 11.50 3.36
CA PRO A 2 -4.71 12.36 3.76
C PRO A 2 -5.06 13.82 3.46
N ALA A 3 -4.90 14.71 4.43
CA ALA A 3 -5.20 16.14 4.26
C ALA A 3 -4.07 16.89 3.54
N ASN A 4 -2.87 16.33 3.54
CA ASN A 4 -1.66 16.93 2.98
C ASN A 4 -0.65 15.85 2.55
N THR A 5 0.46 16.28 1.93
CA THR A 5 1.51 15.38 1.44
C THR A 5 2.20 14.62 2.56
N ALA A 6 2.40 15.20 3.75
CA ALA A 6 3.07 14.52 4.85
C ALA A 6 2.24 13.34 5.37
N GLU A 7 0.92 13.50 5.50
CA GLU A 7 0.02 12.40 5.85
C GLU A 7 -0.04 11.32 4.76
N LEU A 8 0.10 11.71 3.48
CA LEU A 8 0.18 10.74 2.40
C LEU A 8 1.48 9.94 2.48
N LEU A 9 2.61 10.59 2.77
CA LEU A 9 3.90 9.91 2.93
C LEU A 9 3.88 8.95 4.14
N ASP A 10 3.32 9.36 5.28
CA ASP A 10 3.13 8.47 6.45
C ASP A 10 2.23 7.26 6.14
N LEU A 11 1.21 7.45 5.29
CA LEU A 11 0.36 6.34 4.83
C LEU A 11 1.11 5.33 3.94
N LEU A 12 2.14 5.79 3.23
CA LEU A 12 2.99 4.96 2.37
C LEU A 12 4.19 4.37 3.13
N ASP A 13 4.40 4.72 4.39
CA ASP A 13 5.38 4.08 5.26
C ASP A 13 4.77 2.81 5.89
N LEU A 14 5.04 1.65 5.27
CA LEU A 14 4.46 0.37 5.66
C LEU A 14 5.28 -0.28 6.79
N THR A 15 4.59 -0.90 7.74
CA THR A 15 5.25 -1.66 8.81
C THR A 15 5.56 -3.09 8.35
N GLY A 16 6.85 -3.45 8.26
CA GLY A 16 7.26 -4.83 8.01
C GLY A 16 7.01 -5.74 9.22
N PHE A 17 6.57 -6.98 8.97
CA PHE A 17 6.37 -8.00 10.03
C PHE A 17 6.91 -9.40 9.65
N GLY A 18 7.75 -9.46 8.62
CA GLY A 18 8.45 -10.65 8.13
C GLY A 18 9.27 -10.28 6.89
N ASP A 19 10.02 -11.23 6.33
CA ASP A 19 10.99 -10.94 5.25
C ASP A 19 10.37 -10.29 4.01
N ARG A 20 9.11 -10.60 3.69
CA ARG A 20 8.39 -10.08 2.52
C ARG A 20 6.92 -9.77 2.81
N SER A 21 6.63 -9.42 4.06
CA SER A 21 5.27 -9.18 4.55
C SER A 21 5.17 -7.82 5.24
N PHE A 22 4.20 -7.02 4.78
CA PHE A 22 4.08 -5.60 5.14
C PHE A 22 2.62 -5.25 5.49
N LEU A 23 2.45 -4.35 6.44
CA LEU A 23 1.16 -3.87 6.91
C LEU A 23 0.97 -2.40 6.49
N GLY A 24 -0.06 -2.15 5.67
CA GLY A 24 -0.49 -0.81 5.28
C GLY A 24 -1.72 -0.37 6.08
N ARG A 25 -1.63 0.83 6.67
CA ARG A 25 -2.71 1.46 7.45
C ARG A 25 -3.73 2.12 6.53
N HIS A 26 -4.86 2.55 7.08
CA HIS A 26 -5.84 3.40 6.39
C HIS A 26 -5.81 4.85 6.88
N PRO A 27 -6.03 5.83 5.99
CA PRO A 27 -6.19 7.20 6.41
C PRO A 27 -7.61 7.38 6.97
N ARG A 28 -7.80 8.30 7.92
CA ARG A 28 -9.13 8.64 8.46
C ARG A 28 -10.07 9.07 7.33
N THR A 29 -11.10 8.29 7.04
CA THR A 29 -11.99 8.52 5.88
C THR A 29 -13.44 8.23 6.22
N LYS A 30 -14.38 8.90 5.54
CA LYS A 30 -15.82 8.57 5.56
C LYS A 30 -16.22 7.61 4.43
N MET A 31 -15.27 7.24 3.58
CA MET A 31 -15.51 6.29 2.50
C MET A 31 -15.76 4.90 3.07
N GLN A 32 -16.79 4.23 2.56
CA GLN A 32 -17.12 2.86 2.97
C GLN A 32 -16.14 1.81 2.42
N ARG A 33 -15.36 2.17 1.39
CA ARG A 33 -14.44 1.29 0.69
C ARG A 33 -13.07 1.90 0.60
N THR A 34 -12.05 1.04 0.56
CA THR A 34 -10.68 1.45 0.30
C THR A 34 -10.57 2.12 -1.07
N TYR A 35 -9.83 3.22 -1.13
CA TYR A 35 -9.51 3.85 -2.39
C TYR A 35 -8.52 2.99 -3.19
N GLY A 36 -8.82 2.67 -4.45
CA GLY A 36 -7.97 1.80 -5.27
C GLY A 36 -6.53 2.30 -5.40
N GLY A 37 -6.34 3.61 -5.52
CA GLY A 37 -4.99 4.21 -5.57
C GLY A 37 -4.18 4.00 -4.28
N GLN A 38 -4.84 3.93 -3.11
CA GLN A 38 -4.16 3.59 -1.86
C GLN A 38 -3.63 2.16 -1.91
N VAL A 39 -4.46 1.19 -2.35
CA VAL A 39 -4.07 -0.22 -2.46
C VAL A 39 -2.85 -0.36 -3.37
N LEU A 40 -2.87 0.28 -4.55
CA LEU A 40 -1.79 0.20 -5.51
C LEU A 40 -0.51 0.88 -5.03
N ALA A 41 -0.62 2.06 -4.41
CA ALA A 41 0.54 2.77 -3.90
C ALA A 41 1.22 1.98 -2.77
N GLN A 42 0.45 1.46 -1.80
CA GLN A 42 1.01 0.65 -0.72
C GLN A 42 1.57 -0.70 -1.22
N ALA A 43 0.91 -1.34 -2.20
CA ALA A 43 1.44 -2.56 -2.83
C ALA A 43 2.78 -2.31 -3.54
N LEU A 44 2.89 -1.18 -4.26
CA LEU A 44 4.13 -0.81 -4.94
C LEU A 44 5.24 -0.46 -3.93
N THR A 45 4.92 0.24 -2.84
CA THR A 45 5.90 0.48 -1.76
C THR A 45 6.41 -0.83 -1.16
N ALA A 46 5.52 -1.78 -0.84
CA ALA A 46 5.92 -3.09 -0.35
C ALA A 46 6.87 -3.81 -1.32
N ALA A 47 6.60 -3.72 -2.64
CA ALA A 47 7.49 -4.31 -3.65
C ALA A 47 8.88 -3.65 -3.65
N TYR A 48 8.95 -2.32 -3.53
CA TYR A 48 10.21 -1.57 -3.47
C TYR A 48 11.10 -1.97 -2.29
N GLU A 49 10.52 -2.34 -1.15
CA GLU A 49 11.26 -2.82 0.02
C GLU A 49 11.98 -4.16 -0.24
N THR A 50 11.64 -4.87 -1.32
CA THR A 50 12.20 -6.21 -1.64
C THR A 50 13.15 -6.22 -2.83
N VAL A 51 13.45 -5.05 -3.43
CA VAL A 51 14.34 -4.92 -4.59
C VAL A 51 15.47 -3.94 -4.31
N ALA A 52 16.51 -4.02 -5.14
CA ALA A 52 17.63 -3.06 -5.06
C ALA A 52 17.15 -1.63 -5.34
N ARG A 53 17.71 -0.65 -4.62
CA ARG A 53 17.29 0.77 -4.64
C ARG A 53 17.49 1.48 -5.98
N ASP A 54 18.30 0.91 -6.88
CA ASP A 54 18.55 1.41 -8.23
C ASP A 54 17.49 0.95 -9.25
N ARG A 55 16.58 0.07 -8.86
CA ARG A 55 15.47 -0.36 -9.72
C ARG A 55 14.31 0.62 -9.61
N VAL A 56 13.81 1.06 -10.78
CA VAL A 56 12.65 1.93 -10.89
C VAL A 56 11.52 1.17 -11.58
N ALA A 57 10.33 1.19 -11.00
CA ALA A 57 9.16 0.56 -11.58
C ALA A 57 8.81 1.24 -12.91
N HIS A 58 8.71 0.44 -13.97
CA HIS A 58 8.35 0.89 -15.32
C HIS A 58 6.90 0.53 -15.70
N SER A 59 6.27 -0.38 -14.98
CA SER A 59 4.89 -0.82 -15.20
C SER A 59 4.30 -1.41 -13.92
N LEU A 60 2.98 -1.30 -13.77
CA LEU A 60 2.21 -1.96 -12.71
C LEU A 60 0.91 -2.49 -13.32
N HIS A 61 0.62 -3.77 -13.09
CA HIS A 61 -0.64 -4.40 -13.48
C HIS A 61 -1.33 -4.92 -12.24
N ALA A 62 -2.63 -4.68 -12.12
CA ALA A 62 -3.39 -5.07 -10.95
C ALA A 62 -4.84 -5.39 -11.31
N TYR A 63 -5.42 -6.29 -10.51
CA TYR A 63 -6.84 -6.62 -10.56
C TYR A 63 -7.44 -6.43 -9.17
N PHE A 64 -8.56 -5.71 -9.08
CA PHE A 64 -9.34 -5.58 -7.85
C PHE A 64 -10.38 -6.70 -7.80
N LEU A 65 -10.10 -7.73 -7.02
CA LEU A 65 -10.97 -8.92 -6.95
C LEU A 65 -12.17 -8.72 -6.01
N ARG A 66 -12.00 -7.90 -4.96
CA ARG A 66 -12.99 -7.67 -3.92
C ARG A 66 -12.94 -6.21 -3.46
N PRO A 67 -14.08 -5.66 -3.00
CA PRO A 67 -14.10 -4.35 -2.38
C PRO A 67 -13.30 -4.35 -1.07
N GLY A 68 -12.31 -3.47 -0.95
CA GLY A 68 -11.54 -3.31 0.29
C GLY A 68 -12.37 -2.67 1.42
N ALA A 69 -12.13 -3.13 2.65
CA ALA A 69 -12.68 -2.53 3.85
C ALA A 69 -11.85 -1.30 4.25
N ALA A 70 -12.48 -0.19 4.63
CA ALA A 70 -11.79 1.05 4.97
C ALA A 70 -11.37 1.14 6.45
N ASP A 71 -11.75 0.15 7.26
CA ASP A 71 -11.64 0.09 8.71
C ASP A 71 -10.74 -1.05 9.21
N ALA A 72 -10.10 -1.80 8.31
CA ALA A 72 -9.19 -2.89 8.64
C ALA A 72 -7.89 -2.78 7.85
N ASP A 73 -6.74 -2.93 8.50
CA ASP A 73 -5.43 -2.81 7.86
C ASP A 73 -5.24 -3.82 6.71
N MET A 74 -4.45 -3.41 5.73
CA MET A 74 -4.14 -4.22 4.56
C MET A 74 -2.78 -4.91 4.72
N ARG A 75 -2.77 -6.23 4.49
CA ARG A 75 -1.54 -7.03 4.46
C ARG A 75 -1.08 -7.21 3.02
N PHE A 76 0.17 -6.86 2.77
CA PHE A 76 0.84 -7.06 1.49
C PHE A 76 1.89 -8.15 1.64
N ASN A 77 1.84 -9.15 0.76
CA ASN A 77 2.86 -10.20 0.66
C ASN A 77 3.50 -10.11 -0.70
N VAL A 78 4.84 -10.05 -0.72
CA VAL A 78 5.62 -9.92 -1.95
C VAL A 78 6.25 -11.26 -2.28
N GLN A 79 6.17 -11.66 -3.55
CA GLN A 79 6.73 -12.91 -4.07
C GLN A 79 7.64 -12.62 -5.27
N GLU A 80 8.57 -13.54 -5.53
CA GLU A 80 9.46 -13.53 -6.70
C GLU A 80 8.89 -14.36 -7.85
#